data_AF-A0A484TCU3-F1
#
_entry.id   AF-A0A484TCU3-F1
#
_cell.length_a   1.000
_cell.length_b   1.000
_cell.length_c   1.000
_cell.angle_alpha   90.00
_cell.angle_beta   90.00
_cell.angle_gamma   90.00
#
_symmetry.space_group_name_H-M   'P 1'
#
loop_
_entity.id
_entity.type
_entity.pdbx_description
1 polymer ?
#
loop_
_entity_poly.entity_id
_entity_poly.type
_entity_poly.pdbx_seq_one_letter_code
_entity_poly.pdbx_strand_id
1 'polypeptide(L)'
;MLSQIARARVVAAFATGRISDYAELLKLELVEYRRSVVLGMVGWIALVVCGLACAGFISVAVIVSYWDSAYRVQAAWGIAALWGVLALASWGLARAANRDRPVFSTLSEELNLDLAAIRGAGAGDKGDRHDH
;
A
#
# COMPACT_ATOMS: atom_id res chain seq x y z
N MET A 1 17.36 38.97 -12.64
CA MET A 1 16.70 37.97 -11.77
C MET A 1 15.17 38.07 -11.79
N LEU A 2 14.57 39.28 -11.83
CA LEU A 2 13.12 39.50 -11.94
C LEU A 2 12.44 38.85 -13.18
N SER A 3 13.18 38.67 -14.28
CA SER A 3 12.65 38.04 -15.51
C SER A 3 12.36 36.54 -15.37
N GLN A 4 13.02 35.83 -14.46
CA GLN A 4 12.74 34.41 -14.21
C GLN A 4 11.46 34.21 -13.38
N ILE A 5 11.18 35.15 -12.47
CA ILE A 5 9.99 35.14 -11.61
C ILE A 5 8.73 35.43 -12.43
N ALA A 6 8.80 36.38 -13.37
CA ALA A 6 7.69 36.67 -14.28
C ALA A 6 7.36 35.46 -15.18
N ARG A 7 8.39 34.76 -15.66
CA ARG A 7 8.25 33.57 -16.52
C ARG A 7 7.67 32.38 -15.75
N ALA A 8 8.07 32.19 -14.48
CA ALA A 8 7.50 31.17 -13.60
C ALA A 8 6.01 31.42 -13.31
N ARG A 9 5.60 32.69 -13.09
CA ARG A 9 4.19 33.05 -12.88
C ARG A 9 3.31 32.79 -14.09
N VAL A 10 3.81 33.05 -15.30
CA VAL A 10 3.07 32.78 -16.54
C VAL A 10 2.90 31.29 -16.76
N VAL A 11 3.94 30.48 -16.51
CA VAL A 11 3.87 29.01 -16.59
C VAL A 11 2.96 28.44 -15.50
N ALA A 12 2.99 28.99 -14.28
CA ALA A 12 2.08 28.59 -13.20
C ALA A 12 0.61 28.89 -13.53
N ALA A 13 0.31 30.06 -14.09
CA ALA A 13 -1.05 30.43 -14.50
C ALA A 13 -1.57 29.53 -15.64
N PHE A 14 -0.71 29.18 -16.61
CA PHE A 14 -1.05 28.24 -17.68
C PHE A 14 -1.22 26.80 -17.18
N ALA A 15 -0.38 26.38 -16.22
CA ALA A 15 -0.47 25.06 -15.61
C ALA A 15 -1.76 24.91 -14.80
N THR A 16 -2.14 25.93 -14.03
CA THR A 16 -3.38 25.92 -13.22
C THR A 16 -4.63 25.70 -14.07
N GLY A 17 -4.66 26.25 -15.30
CA GLY A 17 -5.78 26.08 -16.23
C GLY A 17 -5.96 24.65 -16.75
N ARG A 18 -4.86 23.92 -17.03
CA ARG A 18 -4.94 22.54 -17.53
C ARG A 18 -4.90 21.47 -16.44
N ILE A 19 -4.30 21.77 -15.28
CA ILE A 19 -4.28 20.87 -14.12
C ILE A 19 -5.70 20.56 -13.66
N SER A 20 -6.65 21.48 -13.79
CA SER A 20 -8.06 21.24 -13.44
C SER A 20 -8.66 20.10 -14.26
N ASP A 21 -8.47 20.12 -15.59
CA ASP A 21 -8.99 19.09 -16.50
C ASP A 21 -8.28 17.75 -16.32
N TYR A 22 -6.94 17.78 -16.15
CA TYR A 22 -6.19 16.56 -15.84
C TYR A 22 -6.57 15.98 -14.47
N ALA A 23 -6.87 16.80 -13.47
CA ALA A 23 -7.29 16.35 -12.15
C ALA A 23 -8.68 15.71 -12.16
N GLU A 24 -9.59 16.14 -13.04
CA GLU A 24 -10.86 15.43 -13.26
C GLU A 24 -10.65 14.05 -13.87
N LEU A 25 -9.82 13.93 -14.92
CA LEU A 25 -9.48 12.62 -15.48
C LEU A 25 -8.78 11.72 -14.45
N LEU A 26 -7.81 12.26 -13.72
CA LEU A 26 -7.04 11.51 -12.71
C LEU A 26 -7.93 11.02 -11.57
N LYS A 27 -8.91 11.82 -11.14
CA LYS A 27 -9.93 11.39 -10.17
C LYS A 27 -10.77 10.23 -10.70
N LEU A 28 -11.18 10.28 -11.98
CA LEU A 28 -11.96 9.22 -12.60
C LEU A 28 -11.16 7.90 -12.64
N GLU A 29 -9.90 7.97 -13.07
CA GLU A 29 -8.99 6.82 -13.07
C GLU A 29 -8.67 6.31 -11.66
N LEU A 30 -8.56 7.20 -10.67
CA LEU A 30 -8.33 6.82 -9.27
C LEU A 30 -9.50 6.04 -8.68
N VAL A 31 -10.74 6.43 -9.02
CA VAL A 31 -11.94 5.72 -8.55
C VAL A 31 -11.98 4.31 -9.12
N GLU A 32 -11.66 4.14 -10.40
CA GLU A 32 -11.60 2.83 -11.05
C GLU A 32 -10.45 1.97 -10.51
N TYR A 33 -9.26 2.55 -10.36
CA TYR A 33 -8.10 1.87 -9.77
C TYR A 33 -8.39 1.43 -8.34
N ARG A 34 -9.00 2.30 -7.52
CA ARG A 34 -9.39 1.98 -6.14
C ARG A 34 -10.37 0.83 -6.09
N ARG A 35 -11.34 0.78 -7.01
CA ARG A 35 -12.32 -0.30 -7.07
C ARG A 35 -11.66 -1.64 -7.40
N SER A 36 -10.77 -1.66 -8.38
CA SER A 36 -10.01 -2.86 -8.77
C SER A 36 -9.09 -3.34 -7.63
N VAL A 37 -8.36 -2.44 -6.98
CA VAL A 37 -7.49 -2.77 -5.83
C VAL A 37 -8.30 -3.31 -4.65
N VAL A 38 -9.43 -2.68 -4.31
CA VAL A 38 -10.29 -3.13 -3.20
C VAL A 38 -10.88 -4.51 -3.50
N LEU A 39 -11.43 -4.73 -4.71
CA LEU A 39 -11.95 -6.04 -5.10
C LEU A 39 -10.86 -7.11 -5.10
N GLY A 40 -9.67 -6.78 -5.60
CA GLY A 40 -8.51 -7.66 -5.55
C GLY A 40 -8.16 -8.03 -4.10
N MET A 41 -8.01 -7.05 -3.23
CA MET A 41 -7.71 -7.26 -1.80
C MET A 41 -8.79 -8.10 -1.10
N VAL A 42 -10.07 -7.79 -1.32
CA VAL A 42 -11.18 -8.58 -0.77
C VAL A 42 -11.15 -10.01 -1.28
N GLY A 43 -10.85 -10.21 -2.57
CA GLY A 43 -10.68 -11.53 -3.16
C GLY A 43 -9.54 -12.32 -2.51
N TRP A 44 -8.37 -11.70 -2.33
CA TRP A 44 -7.24 -12.32 -1.63
C TRP A 44 -7.56 -12.66 -0.17
N ILE A 45 -8.22 -11.76 0.56
CA ILE A 45 -8.65 -12.00 1.95
C ILE A 45 -9.64 -13.16 2.00
N ALA A 46 -10.67 -13.15 1.13
CA ALA A 46 -11.66 -14.21 1.06
C ALA A 46 -11.04 -15.56 0.73
N LEU A 47 -10.09 -15.60 -0.21
CA LEU A 47 -9.35 -16.80 -0.57
C LEU A 47 -8.55 -17.34 0.62
N VAL A 48 -7.82 -16.48 1.34
CA VAL A 48 -7.04 -16.86 2.52
C VAL A 48 -7.94 -17.39 3.63
N VAL A 49 -9.04 -16.70 3.94
CA VAL A 49 -9.99 -17.11 4.99
C VAL A 49 -10.65 -18.44 4.64
N CYS A 50 -11.15 -18.58 3.41
CA CYS A 50 -11.79 -19.82 2.94
C CYS A 50 -10.79 -20.99 2.92
N GLY A 51 -9.57 -20.74 2.45
CA GLY A 51 -8.48 -21.72 2.46
C GLY A 51 -8.12 -22.17 3.87
N LEU A 52 -7.96 -21.25 4.82
CA LEU A 52 -7.70 -21.55 6.23
C LEU A 52 -8.84 -22.37 6.84
N ALA A 53 -10.10 -22.00 6.57
CA ALA A 53 -11.27 -22.72 7.07
C ALA A 53 -11.33 -24.16 6.52
N CYS A 54 -11.12 -24.33 5.21
CA CYS A 54 -11.08 -25.65 4.58
C CYS A 54 -9.93 -26.51 5.13
N ALA A 55 -8.73 -25.95 5.26
CA ALA A 55 -7.58 -26.63 5.86
C ALA A 55 -7.81 -27.02 7.32
N GLY A 56 -8.46 -26.15 8.11
CA GLY A 56 -8.88 -26.45 9.47
C GLY A 56 -9.87 -27.60 9.53
N PHE A 57 -10.89 -27.58 8.67
CA PHE A 57 -11.87 -28.67 8.56
C PHE A 57 -11.20 -30.00 8.20
N ILE A 58 -10.29 -30.01 7.22
CA ILE A 58 -9.50 -31.20 6.84
C ILE A 58 -8.65 -31.69 8.02
N SER A 59 -8.02 -30.78 8.76
CA SER A 59 -7.22 -31.13 9.95
C SER A 59 -8.06 -31.87 10.99
N VAL A 60 -9.25 -31.33 11.30
CA VAL A 60 -10.18 -31.98 12.22
C VAL A 60 -10.66 -33.32 11.66
N ALA A 61 -11.01 -33.40 10.38
CA ALA A 61 -11.44 -34.63 9.74
C ALA A 61 -10.38 -35.73 9.85
N VAL A 62 -9.10 -35.41 9.60
CA VAL A 62 -7.99 -36.34 9.77
C VAL A 62 -7.89 -36.82 11.23
N ILE A 63 -7.95 -35.91 12.21
CA ILE A 63 -7.89 -36.29 13.63
C ILE A 63 -9.05 -37.23 14.00
N VAL A 64 -10.27 -36.90 13.55
CA VAL A 64 -11.47 -37.72 13.80
C VAL A 64 -11.35 -39.08 13.11
N SER A 65 -10.86 -39.15 11.88
CA SER A 65 -10.66 -40.42 11.18
C SER A 65 -9.69 -41.35 11.89
N TYR A 66 -8.66 -40.81 12.54
CA TYR A 66 -7.71 -41.60 13.32
C TYR A 66 -8.10 -41.70 14.80
N TRP A 67 -9.24 -41.16 15.23
CA TRP A 67 -9.67 -41.13 16.64
C TRP A 67 -9.97 -42.49 17.25
N ASP A 68 -9.83 -43.62 16.56
CA ASP A 68 -9.77 -44.92 17.28
C ASP A 68 -8.51 -45.73 17.04
N SER A 69 -7.54 -45.12 16.37
CA SER A 69 -6.31 -45.77 15.94
C SER A 69 -5.15 -45.51 16.91
N ALA A 70 -4.12 -46.35 16.88
CA ALA A 70 -2.82 -46.05 17.51
C ALA A 70 -2.10 -44.86 16.84
N TYR A 71 -2.51 -44.48 15.62
CA TYR A 71 -1.86 -43.43 14.83
C TYR A 71 -2.34 -41.99 15.12
N ARG A 72 -3.24 -41.77 16.09
CA ARG A 72 -3.76 -40.44 16.48
C ARG A 72 -2.66 -39.40 16.69
N VAL A 73 -1.65 -39.79 17.45
CA VAL A 73 -0.54 -38.91 17.84
C VAL A 73 0.29 -38.54 16.61
N GLN A 74 0.55 -39.49 15.71
CA GLN A 74 1.28 -39.22 14.47
C GLN A 74 0.49 -38.28 13.55
N ALA A 75 -0.83 -38.47 13.43
CA ALA A 75 -1.69 -37.58 12.64
C ALA A 75 -1.68 -36.14 13.20
N ALA A 76 -1.78 -35.98 14.53
CA ALA A 76 -1.71 -34.68 15.18
C ALA A 76 -0.37 -33.97 14.96
N TRP A 77 0.76 -34.69 15.09
CA TRP A 77 2.09 -34.15 14.80
C TRP A 77 2.28 -33.82 13.31
N GLY A 78 1.69 -34.60 12.40
CA GLY A 78 1.70 -34.29 10.97
C GLY A 78 0.99 -32.98 10.65
N ILE A 79 -0.18 -32.75 11.26
CA ILE A 79 -0.92 -31.48 11.14
C ILE A 79 -0.10 -30.33 11.75
N ALA A 80 0.48 -30.53 12.93
CA ALA A 80 1.32 -29.53 13.59
C ALA A 80 2.53 -29.15 12.73
N ALA A 81 3.21 -30.14 12.14
CA ALA A 81 4.33 -29.92 11.22
C ALA A 81 3.88 -29.16 9.96
N LEU A 82 2.75 -29.54 9.36
CA LEU A 82 2.19 -28.87 8.19
C LEU A 82 1.92 -27.38 8.46
N TRP A 83 1.22 -27.07 9.56
CA TRP A 83 0.97 -25.68 9.96
C TRP A 83 2.25 -24.93 10.32
N GLY A 84 3.22 -25.60 10.95
CA GLY A 84 4.53 -25.04 11.24
C GLY A 84 5.28 -24.62 9.97
N VAL A 85 5.31 -25.48 8.94
CA VAL A 85 5.90 -25.15 7.64
C VAL A 85 5.17 -23.98 6.98
N LEU A 86 3.83 -23.95 7.04
CA LEU A 86 3.03 -22.87 6.50
C LEU A 86 3.35 -21.52 7.18
N ALA A 87 3.53 -21.53 8.51
CA ALA A 87 3.92 -20.36 9.30
C ALA A 87 5.34 -19.88 8.98
N LEU A 88 6.29 -20.81 8.81
CA LEU A 88 7.66 -20.46 8.40
C LEU A 88 7.70 -19.88 6.98
N ALA A 89 6.91 -20.43 6.06
CA ALA A 89 6.79 -19.92 4.70
C ALA A 89 6.18 -18.51 4.68
N SER A 90 5.10 -18.27 5.44
CA SER A 90 4.46 -16.96 5.53
C SER A 90 5.39 -15.92 6.19
N TRP A 91 6.14 -16.31 7.22
CA TRP A 91 7.21 -15.47 7.78
C TRP A 91 8.26 -15.16 6.71
N GLY A 92 8.80 -16.17 6.04
CA GLY A 92 9.81 -15.98 4.99
C GLY A 92 9.35 -14.98 3.92
N LEU A 93 8.11 -15.12 3.46
CA LEU A 93 7.50 -14.21 2.49
C LEU A 93 7.32 -12.79 3.05
N ALA A 94 6.83 -12.65 4.27
CA ALA A 94 6.70 -11.35 4.93
C ALA A 94 8.06 -10.66 5.11
N ARG A 95 9.10 -11.43 5.44
CA ARG A 95 10.47 -10.92 5.59
C ARG A 95 11.07 -10.53 4.25
N ALA A 96 10.76 -11.25 3.18
CA ALA A 96 11.17 -10.89 1.82
C ALA A 96 10.44 -9.62 1.34
N ALA A 97 9.13 -9.53 1.54
CA ALA A 97 8.33 -8.35 1.19
C ALA A 97 8.80 -7.07 1.91
N ASN A 98 9.18 -7.18 3.18
CA ASN A 98 9.70 -6.06 3.97
C ASN A 98 11.18 -5.74 3.70
N ARG A 99 11.92 -6.62 3.02
CA ARG A 99 13.35 -6.42 2.75
C ARG A 99 13.61 -5.36 1.70
N ASP A 100 12.68 -5.20 0.75
CA ASP A 100 12.97 -4.42 -0.44
C ASP A 100 12.57 -2.95 -0.38
N ARG A 101 11.58 -2.47 0.40
CA ARG A 101 11.22 -1.04 0.32
C ARG A 101 10.47 -0.44 1.53
N PRO A 102 10.98 0.66 2.11
CA PRO A 102 10.11 1.75 2.54
C PRO A 102 9.80 2.63 1.31
N VAL A 103 8.94 2.14 0.39
CA VAL A 103 8.54 2.88 -0.84
C VAL A 103 8.08 4.29 -0.50
N PHE A 104 7.39 4.40 0.64
CA PHE A 104 6.78 5.62 1.10
C PHE A 104 7.73 6.55 1.85
N SER A 105 8.84 6.08 2.42
CA SER A 105 9.70 6.99 3.19
C SER A 105 10.43 7.96 2.29
N THR A 106 11.05 7.46 1.21
CA THR A 106 11.76 8.31 0.25
C THR A 106 10.81 9.25 -0.48
N LEU A 107 9.65 8.74 -0.90
CA LEU A 107 8.65 9.56 -1.60
C LEU A 107 8.02 10.62 -0.67
N SER A 108 7.75 10.27 0.60
CA SER A 108 7.20 11.21 1.59
C SER A 108 8.21 12.28 2.00
N GLU A 109 9.50 11.95 1.99
CA GLU A 109 10.58 12.87 2.31
C GLU A 109 10.78 13.89 1.19
N GLU A 110 10.80 13.44 -0.08
CA GLU A 110 10.77 14.33 -1.25
C GLU A 110 9.49 15.18 -1.29
N LEU A 111 8.32 14.60 -1.03
CA LEU A 111 7.05 15.34 -1.01
C LEU A 111 7.04 16.43 0.08
N ASN A 112 7.62 16.17 1.25
CA ASN A 112 7.75 17.16 2.32
C ASN A 112 8.72 18.28 1.95
N LEU A 113 9.83 17.97 1.27
CA LEU A 113 10.78 18.96 0.77
C LEU A 113 10.12 19.88 -0.26
N ASP A 114 9.34 19.32 -1.19
CA ASP A 114 8.61 20.10 -2.19
C ASP A 114 7.51 20.97 -1.56
N LEU A 115 6.77 20.45 -0.58
CA LEU A 115 5.78 21.22 0.19
C LEU A 115 6.43 22.37 0.98
N ALA A 116 7.60 22.13 1.58
CA ALA A 116 8.35 23.16 2.30
C ALA A 116 8.85 24.27 1.34
N ALA A 117 9.31 23.91 0.15
CA ALA A 117 9.73 24.86 -0.88
C ALA A 117 8.57 25.73 -1.37
N ILE A 118 7.39 25.15 -1.61
CA ILE A 118 6.17 25.90 -2.01
C ILE A 118 5.72 26.84 -0.88
N ARG A 119 5.73 26.36 0.37
CA ARG A 119 5.32 27.17 1.53
C ARG A 119 6.30 28.32 1.82
N GLY A 120 7.60 28.10 1.63
CA GLY A 120 8.63 29.13 1.75
C GLY A 120 8.56 30.19 0.65
N ALA A 121 8.31 29.77 -0.60
CA ALA A 121 8.17 30.69 -1.74
C ALA A 121 6.94 31.62 -1.61
N GLY A 122 5.84 31.15 -1.01
CA GLY A 122 4.66 31.97 -0.73
C GLY A 122 4.82 32.96 0.43
N ALA A 123 5.79 32.73 1.33
CA ALA A 123 6.07 33.62 2.46
C ALA A 123 7.01 34.79 2.10
N GLY A 124 7.90 34.61 1.11
CA GLY A 124 8.83 35.65 0.66
C GLY A 124 8.19 36.79 -0.15
N ASP A 125 7.02 36.60 -0.76
CA ASP A 125 6.33 37.62 -1.59
C ASP A 125 5.53 38.65 -0.76
N LYS A 126 5.34 38.42 0.55
CA LYS A 126 4.61 39.35 1.43
C LYS A 126 5.47 40.39 2.14
N GLY A 127 6.81 40.26 2.10
CA GLY A 127 7.74 41.12 2.85
C GLY A 127 8.19 42.39 2.12
N ASP A 128 8.03 42.46 0.79
CA ASP A 128 8.68 43.50 -0.05
C ASP A 128 7.67 44.50 -0.66
N ARG A 129 6.43 44.56 -0.13
CA ARG A 129 5.37 45.45 -0.62
C ARG A 129 4.81 46.38 0.48
N HIS A 130 5.70 46.86 1.34
CA HIS A 130 5.48 48.01 2.20
C HIS A 130 6.87 48.60 2.37
N ASP A 131 7.21 49.58 1.52
CA ASP A 131 8.26 50.60 1.67
C ASP A 131 8.54 51.13 0.26
N HIS A 132 7.76 52.14 -0.14
CA HIS A 132 8.04 53.23 -1.10
C HIS A 132 6.72 53.77 -1.67
#